data_AF-A0A218XVU7-F1
#
_entry.id   AF-A0A218XVU7-F1
#
_cell.length_a   1.000
_cell.length_b   1.000
_cell.length_c   1.000
_cell.angle_alpha   90.00
_cell.angle_beta   90.00
_cell.angle_gamma   90.00
#
_symmetry.space_group_name_H-M   'P 1'
#
loop_
_entity.id
_entity.type
_entity.pdbx_description
1 polymer ?
#
loop_
_entity_poly.entity_id
_entity_poly.type
_entity_poly.pdbx_seq_one_letter_code
_entity_poly.pdbx_strand_id
1 'polypeptide(L)'
;MWVSFLGNILKFRISWDSWEELDTTEIVHGAQSLHWLVWPRIDKGSLENLATECPRIVVNPRPSPFGLRGTQVPGEALPDIILDDPFVKDIDPKTWAVQGFKPRAISPSLCGSCDELSMAEKFRLAFLERDNRLAPKRAKNARQHQRRAEREWMTMDAGAKAIALASRATKSLHARKLS
;
A
#
# COMPACT_ATOMS: atom_id res chain seq x y z
N MET A 1 -45.66 -16.42 12.40
CA MET A 1 -44.60 -15.53 12.97
C MET A 1 -43.28 -15.85 12.26
N TRP A 2 -43.16 -15.42 11.00
CA TRP A 2 -41.97 -15.62 10.15
C TRP A 2 -41.90 -14.46 9.16
N VAL A 3 -41.63 -13.26 9.66
CA VAL A 3 -41.19 -12.12 8.83
C VAL A 3 -40.27 -11.30 9.71
N SER A 4 -38.97 -11.59 9.70
CA SER A 4 -37.88 -10.71 10.15
C SER A 4 -36.55 -11.47 10.06
N PHE A 5 -36.07 -11.75 8.85
CA PHE A 5 -34.65 -12.08 8.66
C PHE A 5 -34.18 -11.77 7.23
N LEU A 6 -34.52 -10.57 6.74
CA LEU A 6 -34.04 -10.02 5.47
C LEU A 6 -33.83 -8.50 5.58
N GLY A 7 -33.35 -8.05 6.74
CA GLY A 7 -32.84 -6.69 6.94
C GLY A 7 -31.37 -6.79 7.25
N ASN A 8 -30.52 -6.50 6.26
CA ASN A 8 -29.08 -6.13 6.36
C ASN A 8 -28.22 -6.69 5.21
N ILE A 9 -28.76 -6.78 4.00
CA ILE A 9 -27.95 -6.91 2.78
C ILE A 9 -28.43 -5.85 1.81
N LEU A 10 -27.95 -4.62 1.99
CA LEU A 10 -27.78 -3.57 0.96
C LEU A 10 -27.55 -2.23 1.66
N LYS A 11 -26.33 -2.03 2.18
CA LYS A 11 -25.75 -0.68 2.24
C LYS A 11 -24.23 -0.71 2.33
N PHE A 12 -23.58 -1.50 1.49
CA PHE A 12 -22.26 -1.11 1.00
C PHE A 12 -22.50 -0.05 -0.09
N ARG A 13 -22.78 1.18 0.34
CA ARG A 13 -22.43 2.34 -0.48
C ARG A 13 -20.91 2.39 -0.35
N ILE A 14 -20.22 1.73 -1.27
CA ILE A 14 -18.88 2.16 -1.65
C ILE A 14 -19.12 3.59 -2.12
N SER A 15 -18.94 4.52 -1.19
CA SER A 15 -18.49 5.86 -1.51
C SER A 15 -17.34 5.62 -2.47
N TRP A 16 -17.53 6.00 -3.73
CA TRP A 16 -16.38 6.42 -4.50
C TRP A 16 -15.81 7.57 -3.68
N ASP A 17 -14.90 7.24 -2.75
CA ASP A 17 -13.99 8.19 -2.16
C ASP A 17 -13.22 8.70 -3.36
N SER A 18 -13.77 9.78 -3.90
CA SER A 18 -13.26 10.45 -5.05
C SER A 18 -11.84 10.84 -4.66
N TRP A 19 -10.89 10.48 -5.50
CA TRP A 19 -9.53 11.02 -5.43
C TRP A 19 -9.50 12.56 -5.64
N GLU A 20 -10.68 13.21 -5.70
CA GLU A 20 -10.90 14.65 -5.86
C GLU A 20 -11.38 15.35 -4.57
N GLU A 21 -11.48 14.69 -3.41
CA GLU A 21 -11.57 15.43 -2.14
C GLU A 21 -10.17 15.93 -1.75
N LEU A 22 -9.66 16.87 -2.55
CA LEU A 22 -8.49 17.65 -2.22
C LEU A 22 -8.84 18.48 -0.98
N ASP A 23 -8.16 18.22 0.14
CA ASP A 23 -8.32 19.01 1.34
C ASP A 23 -7.89 20.45 1.05
N THR A 24 -8.89 21.31 0.84
CA THR A 24 -8.67 22.74 0.58
C THR A 24 -7.86 23.41 1.69
N THR A 25 -7.82 22.85 2.89
CA THR A 25 -6.99 23.36 3.99
C THR A 25 -5.50 23.02 3.83
N GLU A 26 -5.17 21.87 3.25
CA GLU A 26 -3.79 21.50 2.89
C GLU A 26 -3.28 22.32 1.69
N ILE A 27 -4.16 22.63 0.72
CA ILE A 27 -3.82 23.54 -0.38
C ILE A 27 -3.48 24.94 0.17
N VAL A 28 -4.27 25.45 1.12
CA VAL A 28 -4.02 26.79 1.71
C VAL A 28 -2.69 26.84 2.46
N HIS A 29 -2.23 25.73 3.06
CA HIS A 29 -0.92 25.66 3.69
C HIS A 29 0.23 25.42 2.71
N GLY A 30 0.06 24.58 1.68
CA GLY A 30 1.07 24.33 0.64
C GLY A 30 1.24 25.51 -0.33
N ALA A 31 0.16 26.22 -0.64
CA ALA A 31 0.13 27.38 -1.54
C ALA A 31 0.75 28.65 -0.94
N GLN A 32 1.20 28.62 0.33
CA GLN A 32 2.04 29.70 0.89
C GLN A 32 3.40 29.84 0.19
N SER A 33 3.75 28.94 -0.72
CA SER A 33 5.07 28.84 -1.34
C SER A 33 5.16 29.35 -2.78
N LEU A 34 4.05 29.55 -3.50
CA LEU A 34 4.11 29.97 -4.91
C LEU A 34 4.22 31.50 -5.05
N HIS A 35 5.43 31.98 -5.31
CA HIS A 35 5.73 33.41 -5.41
C HIS A 35 5.91 33.89 -6.86
N TRP A 36 6.07 32.97 -7.81
CA TRP A 36 6.36 33.29 -9.20
C TRP A 36 5.70 32.27 -10.14
N LEU A 37 5.37 32.72 -11.36
CA LEU A 37 4.80 31.91 -12.42
C LEU A 37 5.48 32.26 -13.74
N VAL A 38 6.00 31.25 -14.44
CA VAL A 38 6.58 31.42 -15.79
C VAL A 38 5.52 31.01 -16.81
N TRP A 39 5.00 31.98 -17.56
CA TRP A 39 3.99 31.79 -18.59
C TRP A 39 4.32 32.64 -19.83
N PRO A 40 5.11 32.13 -20.79
CA PRO A 40 5.68 32.93 -21.89
C PRO A 40 4.68 33.55 -22.89
N ARG A 41 3.46 33.00 -23.00
CA ARG A 41 2.43 33.42 -23.96
C ARG A 41 1.09 33.75 -23.29
N ILE A 42 1.15 34.43 -22.14
CA ILE A 42 -0.06 34.87 -21.44
C ILE A 42 -0.75 36.01 -22.20
N ASP A 43 -2.07 35.93 -22.35
CA ASP A 43 -2.87 37.01 -22.91
C ASP A 43 -3.05 38.15 -21.89
N LYS A 44 -3.36 39.35 -22.39
CA LYS A 44 -3.47 40.54 -21.53
C LYS A 44 -4.60 40.42 -20.50
N GLY A 45 -5.72 39.79 -20.88
CA GLY A 45 -6.87 39.61 -19.99
C GLY A 45 -6.54 38.69 -18.83
N SER A 46 -5.89 37.56 -19.10
CA SER A 46 -5.43 36.63 -18.07
C SER A 46 -4.37 37.23 -17.15
N LEU A 47 -3.47 38.09 -17.68
CA LEU A 47 -2.48 38.78 -16.87
C LEU A 47 -3.12 39.76 -15.87
N GLU A 48 -4.11 40.53 -16.32
CA GLU A 48 -4.85 41.48 -15.48
C GLU A 48 -5.73 40.76 -14.44
N ASN A 49 -6.37 39.67 -14.84
CA ASN A 49 -7.13 38.81 -13.92
C ASN A 49 -6.22 38.22 -12.84
N LEU A 50 -5.06 37.70 -13.22
CA LEU A 50 -4.11 37.12 -12.26
C LEU A 50 -3.52 38.16 -11.30
N ALA A 51 -3.28 39.39 -11.77
CA ALA A 51 -2.86 40.49 -10.92
C ALA A 51 -3.95 40.90 -9.90
N THR A 52 -5.22 40.76 -10.28
CA THR A 52 -6.37 41.10 -9.45
C THR A 52 -6.68 39.99 -8.44
N GLU A 53 -6.67 38.73 -8.87
CA GLU A 53 -6.97 37.57 -8.02
C GLU A 53 -5.80 37.18 -7.12
N CYS A 54 -4.57 37.26 -7.63
CA CYS A 54 -3.36 36.76 -6.99
C CYS A 54 -2.21 37.79 -7.02
N PRO A 55 -2.33 38.92 -6.29
CA PRO A 55 -1.32 40.00 -6.33
C PRO A 55 0.06 39.58 -5.77
N ARG A 56 0.15 38.44 -5.08
CA ARG A 56 1.39 37.91 -4.52
C ARG A 56 2.25 37.14 -5.54
N ILE A 57 1.70 36.78 -6.69
CA ILE A 57 2.38 35.96 -7.70
C ILE A 57 3.01 36.86 -8.76
N VAL A 58 4.32 36.77 -8.95
CA VAL A 58 5.04 37.51 -10.00
C VAL A 58 5.06 36.69 -11.29
N VAL A 59 4.45 37.21 -12.36
CA VAL A 59 4.43 36.56 -13.68
C VAL A 59 5.65 36.97 -14.50
N ASN A 60 6.37 36.00 -15.05
CA ASN A 60 7.56 36.21 -15.89
C ASN A 60 8.55 37.23 -15.30
N PRO A 61 9.01 37.05 -14.05
CA PRO A 61 9.99 37.94 -13.46
C PRO A 61 11.24 38.00 -14.33
N ARG A 62 11.74 39.21 -14.58
CA ARG A 62 12.98 39.38 -15.33
C ARG A 62 14.16 39.00 -14.45
N PRO A 63 15.10 38.17 -14.92
CA PRO A 63 16.32 37.90 -14.19
C PRO A 63 17.12 39.20 -14.08
N SER A 64 17.08 39.82 -12.90
CA SER A 64 17.88 41.01 -12.60
C SER A 64 19.26 40.56 -12.11
N PRO A 65 20.37 41.12 -12.64
CA PRO A 65 21.72 40.81 -12.16
C PRO A 65 21.98 41.30 -10.72
N PHE A 66 21.15 42.23 -10.21
CA PHE A 66 21.13 42.59 -8.81
C PHE A 66 20.15 41.67 -8.08
N GLY A 67 20.69 40.61 -7.49
CA GLY A 67 19.96 39.59 -6.72
C GLY A 67 19.30 40.18 -5.47
N LEU A 68 18.16 40.85 -5.64
CA LEU A 68 17.22 41.08 -4.56
C LEU A 68 16.55 39.75 -4.24
N ARG A 69 16.61 39.42 -2.95
CA ARG A 69 16.48 38.12 -2.27
C ARG A 69 15.09 37.45 -2.37
N GLY A 70 14.35 37.66 -3.46
CA GLY A 70 12.96 37.18 -3.61
C GLY A 70 12.44 37.03 -5.04
N THR A 71 13.22 37.37 -6.07
CA THR A 71 12.76 37.32 -7.48
C THR A 71 13.56 36.34 -8.36
N GLN A 72 14.41 35.53 -7.74
CA GLN A 72 15.18 34.50 -8.44
C GLN A 72 14.23 33.34 -8.78
N VAL A 73 13.89 33.21 -10.05
CA VAL A 73 13.19 32.04 -10.58
C VAL A 73 14.17 30.87 -10.49
N PRO A 74 13.78 29.73 -9.87
CA PRO A 74 14.56 28.51 -9.96
C PRO A 74 14.84 28.20 -11.43
N GLY A 75 16.09 27.85 -11.76
CA GLY A 75 16.46 27.59 -13.15
C GLY A 75 15.57 26.52 -13.78
N GLU A 76 15.09 25.57 -12.97
CA GLU A 76 14.18 24.49 -13.34
C GLU A 76 12.85 24.99 -13.92
N ALA A 77 12.43 26.22 -13.62
CA ALA A 77 11.20 26.81 -14.15
C ALA A 77 11.38 27.53 -15.49
N LEU A 78 12.61 27.61 -16.01
CA LEU A 78 12.85 28.16 -17.33
C LEU A 78 12.52 27.11 -18.41
N PRO A 79 11.80 27.49 -19.48
CA PRO A 79 11.38 26.56 -20.53
C PRO A 79 12.56 25.93 -21.30
N ASP A 80 13.73 26.56 -21.23
CA ASP A 80 14.95 26.10 -21.90
C ASP A 80 15.74 25.08 -21.07
N ILE A 81 15.32 24.81 -19.82
CA ILE A 81 15.98 23.84 -18.93
C ILE A 81 15.20 22.54 -18.92
N ILE A 82 15.89 21.45 -19.29
CA ILE A 82 15.36 20.09 -19.18
C ILE A 82 15.38 19.71 -17.70
N LEU A 83 14.21 19.48 -17.10
CA LEU A 83 14.02 19.24 -15.66
C LEU A 83 14.88 18.09 -15.12
N ASP A 84 15.09 17.06 -15.94
CA ASP A 84 15.80 15.83 -15.54
C ASP A 84 17.33 15.94 -15.70
N ASP A 85 17.81 16.88 -16.51
CA ASP A 85 19.23 17.01 -16.86
C ASP A 85 20.16 17.25 -15.66
N PRO A 86 19.77 17.99 -14.60
CA PRO A 86 20.55 18.09 -13.37
C PRO A 86 20.66 16.79 -12.57
N PHE A 87 19.65 15.92 -12.65
CA PHE A 87 19.52 14.71 -11.84
C PHE A 87 20.08 13.46 -12.54
N VAL A 88 20.13 13.48 -13.88
CA VAL A 88 20.56 12.34 -14.71
C VAL A 88 22.05 12.39 -15.06
N LYS A 89 22.80 13.40 -14.58
CA LYS A 89 24.23 13.61 -14.91
C LYS A 89 25.15 12.40 -14.69
N ASP A 90 24.79 11.55 -13.73
CA ASP A 90 25.59 10.42 -13.31
C ASP A 90 25.06 9.07 -13.81
N ILE A 91 24.02 9.05 -14.66
CA ILE A 91 23.43 7.80 -15.15
C ILE A 91 23.80 7.61 -16.61
N ASP A 92 24.58 6.56 -16.90
CA ASP A 92 24.84 6.17 -18.28
C ASP A 92 23.55 5.56 -18.88
N PRO A 93 22.93 6.16 -19.93
CA PRO A 93 21.68 5.68 -20.49
C PRO A 93 21.78 4.29 -21.14
N LYS A 94 23.01 3.84 -21.46
CA LYS A 94 23.24 2.55 -22.10
C LYS A 94 23.42 1.42 -21.07
N THR A 95 24.01 1.73 -19.92
CA THR A 95 24.32 0.71 -18.90
C THR A 95 23.46 0.84 -17.64
N TRP A 96 22.69 1.92 -17.51
CA TRP A 96 21.96 2.32 -16.31
C TRP A 96 22.85 2.34 -15.05
N ALA A 97 24.16 2.40 -15.24
CA ALA A 97 25.12 2.45 -14.15
C ALA A 97 25.22 3.89 -13.64
N VAL A 98 25.12 4.05 -12.32
CA VAL A 98 25.33 5.34 -11.66
C VAL A 98 26.84 5.54 -11.48
N GLN A 99 27.44 6.45 -12.22
CA GLN A 99 28.85 6.78 -12.18
C GLN A 99 29.05 8.07 -11.37
N GLY A 100 29.69 7.99 -10.20
CA GLY A 100 30.06 9.18 -9.41
C GLY A 100 29.35 9.34 -8.07
N PHE A 101 28.37 8.48 -7.74
CA PHE A 101 27.85 8.40 -6.37
C PHE A 101 28.93 7.80 -5.46
N LYS A 102 29.76 8.66 -4.86
CA LYS A 102 30.43 8.30 -3.60
C LYS A 102 29.32 8.29 -2.57
N PRO A 103 28.93 7.13 -1.99
CA PRO A 103 28.00 7.14 -0.88
C PRO A 103 28.59 8.11 0.14
N ARG A 104 27.88 9.20 0.44
CA ARG A 104 28.26 10.08 1.54
C ARG A 104 28.42 9.15 2.72
N ALA A 105 29.64 8.99 3.23
CA ALA A 105 29.90 8.17 4.39
C ALA A 105 29.04 8.75 5.51
N ILE A 106 27.89 8.12 5.74
CA ILE A 106 27.02 8.46 6.86
C ILE A 106 27.90 8.14 8.06
N SER A 107 28.33 9.18 8.77
CA SER A 107 29.07 9.05 10.01
C SER A 107 28.31 8.06 10.90
N PRO A 108 28.92 6.94 11.34
CA PRO A 108 28.24 5.91 12.11
C PRO A 108 27.71 6.42 13.47
N SER A 109 28.03 7.66 13.85
CA SER A 109 27.58 8.33 15.08
C SER A 109 26.12 8.78 15.09
N LEU A 110 25.39 8.76 13.96
CA LEU A 110 23.95 9.04 13.92
C LEU A 110 23.07 7.78 13.90
N CYS A 111 23.69 6.59 13.90
CA CYS A 111 22.96 5.33 14.10
C CYS A 111 22.70 5.20 15.61
N GLY A 112 21.57 5.77 16.05
CA GLY A 112 21.14 5.73 17.44
C GLY A 112 21.19 4.31 18.01
N SER A 113 21.82 4.20 19.17
CA SER A 113 21.77 3.10 20.15
C SER A 113 21.27 1.71 19.66
N CYS A 114 22.20 0.77 19.63
CA CYS A 114 22.18 -0.51 20.38
C CYS A 114 20.84 -1.30 20.43
N ASP A 115 20.88 -2.53 19.93
CA ASP A 115 19.92 -3.64 20.15
C ASP A 115 18.52 -3.63 19.52
N GLU A 116 18.12 -2.59 18.77
CA GLU A 116 16.89 -2.70 17.99
C GLU A 116 17.08 -3.47 16.67
N LEU A 117 16.37 -4.59 16.54
CA LEU A 117 16.30 -5.36 15.29
C LEU A 117 15.88 -4.46 14.12
N SER A 118 16.51 -4.65 12.96
CA SER A 118 16.09 -4.01 11.71
C SER A 118 14.59 -4.22 11.48
N MET A 119 13.93 -3.22 10.89
CA MET A 119 12.49 -3.29 10.61
C MET A 119 12.10 -4.53 9.80
N ALA A 120 12.95 -4.94 8.84
CA ALA A 120 12.75 -6.18 8.08
C ALA A 120 12.75 -7.43 8.99
N GLU A 121 13.62 -7.44 9.99
CA GLU A 121 13.76 -8.53 10.93
C GLU A 121 12.59 -8.59 11.92
N LYS A 122 12.06 -7.43 12.32
CA LYS A 122 10.81 -7.32 13.09
C LYS A 122 9.63 -7.96 12.33
N PHE A 123 9.48 -7.70 11.03
CA PHE A 123 8.46 -8.34 10.20
C PHE A 123 8.67 -9.85 10.05
N ARG A 124 9.91 -10.28 9.84
CA ARG A 124 10.26 -11.71 9.75
C ARG A 124 9.83 -12.46 11.01
N LEU A 125 10.13 -11.93 12.20
CA LEU A 125 9.76 -12.54 13.47
C LEU A 125 8.25 -12.53 13.70
N ALA A 126 7.56 -11.42 13.40
CA ALA A 126 6.10 -11.33 13.53
C ALA A 126 5.37 -12.37 12.66
N PHE A 127 5.88 -12.64 11.45
CA PHE A 127 5.34 -13.68 10.58
C PHE A 127 5.51 -15.08 11.19
N LEU A 128 6.73 -15.40 11.66
CA LEU A 128 7.03 -16.70 12.28
C LEU A 128 6.20 -16.94 13.56
N GLU A 129 6.06 -15.92 14.40
CA GLU A 129 5.24 -16.00 15.62
C GLU A 129 3.77 -16.30 15.29
N ARG A 130 3.19 -15.56 14.31
CA ARG A 130 1.83 -15.80 13.84
C ARG A 130 1.67 -17.23 13.32
N ASP A 131 2.63 -17.72 12.55
CA ASP A 131 2.58 -19.05 11.96
C ASP A 131 2.69 -20.14 13.01
N ASN A 132 3.56 -19.98 14.00
CA ASN A 132 3.67 -20.87 15.16
C ASN A 132 2.36 -20.91 15.97
N ARG A 133 1.71 -19.75 16.17
CA ARG A 133 0.40 -19.67 16.83
C ARG A 133 -0.70 -20.38 16.04
N LEU A 134 -0.64 -20.34 14.71
CA LEU A 134 -1.63 -20.97 13.83
C LEU A 134 -1.34 -22.44 13.56
N ALA A 135 -0.10 -22.91 13.69
CA ALA A 135 0.33 -24.28 13.45
C ALA A 135 -0.56 -25.35 14.14
N PRO A 136 -0.87 -25.27 15.45
CA PRO A 136 -1.72 -26.27 16.10
C PRO A 136 -3.15 -26.25 15.55
N LYS A 137 -3.69 -25.07 15.20
CA LYS A 137 -5.02 -24.94 14.60
C LYS A 137 -5.05 -25.53 13.18
N ARG A 138 -4.02 -25.27 12.36
CA ARG A 138 -3.86 -25.86 11.03
C ARG A 138 -3.75 -27.38 11.12
N ALA A 139 -2.93 -27.91 12.04
CA ALA A 139 -2.78 -29.35 12.25
C ALA A 139 -4.10 -30.01 12.70
N LYS A 140 -4.81 -29.40 13.65
CA LYS A 140 -6.11 -29.90 14.12
C LYS A 140 -7.17 -29.85 13.01
N ASN A 141 -7.25 -28.74 12.29
CA ASN A 141 -8.18 -28.58 11.17
C ASN A 141 -7.89 -29.60 10.06
N ALA A 142 -6.62 -29.80 9.69
CA ALA A 142 -6.23 -30.79 8.69
C ALA A 142 -6.68 -32.20 9.08
N ARG A 143 -6.38 -32.63 10.32
CA ARG A 143 -6.85 -33.94 10.84
C ARG A 143 -8.37 -34.04 10.85
N GLN A 144 -9.06 -32.95 11.18
CA GLN A 144 -10.52 -32.93 11.18
C GLN A 144 -11.09 -33.04 9.75
N HIS A 145 -10.54 -32.29 8.79
CA HIS A 145 -10.91 -32.38 7.38
C HIS A 145 -10.67 -33.77 6.83
N GLN A 146 -9.53 -34.39 7.14
CA GLN A 146 -9.25 -35.77 6.75
C GLN A 146 -10.30 -36.73 7.32
N ARG A 147 -10.62 -36.65 8.61
CA ARG A 147 -11.69 -37.49 9.21
C ARG A 147 -13.07 -37.25 8.59
N ARG A 148 -13.38 -36.01 8.20
CA ARG A 148 -14.64 -35.71 7.51
C ARG A 148 -14.66 -36.33 6.11
N ALA A 149 -13.57 -36.15 5.35
CA ALA A 149 -13.41 -36.74 4.02
C ALA A 149 -13.48 -38.28 4.06
N GLU A 150 -12.82 -38.93 5.04
CA GLU A 150 -12.90 -40.38 5.24
C GLU A 150 -14.34 -40.85 5.52
N ARG A 151 -15.08 -40.14 6.40
CA ARG A 151 -16.48 -40.48 6.70
C ARG A 151 -17.40 -40.24 5.51
N GLU A 152 -17.18 -39.16 4.78
CA GLU A 152 -17.92 -38.83 3.56
C GLU A 152 -17.68 -39.92 2.50
N TRP A 153 -16.42 -40.32 2.30
CA TRP A 153 -16.06 -41.42 1.41
C TRP A 153 -16.72 -42.74 1.81
N MET A 154 -16.68 -43.10 3.11
CA MET A 154 -17.38 -44.29 3.63
C MET A 154 -18.91 -44.23 3.48
N THR A 155 -19.49 -43.05 3.32
CA THR A 155 -20.95 -42.86 3.18
C THR A 155 -21.38 -42.82 1.71
N MET A 156 -20.55 -42.23 0.85
CA MET A 156 -20.79 -42.08 -0.59
C MET A 156 -20.46 -43.37 -1.36
N ASP A 157 -19.45 -44.13 -0.94
CA ASP A 157 -19.12 -45.41 -1.55
C ASP A 157 -20.00 -46.54 -1.00
N ALA A 158 -20.78 -47.18 -1.88
CA ALA A 158 -21.72 -48.23 -1.51
C ALA A 158 -21.01 -49.47 -0.92
N GLY A 159 -19.82 -49.80 -1.44
CA GLY A 159 -19.00 -50.92 -0.97
C GLY A 159 -18.48 -50.69 0.45
N ALA A 160 -17.83 -49.54 0.68
CA ALA A 160 -17.34 -49.14 2.00
C ALA A 160 -18.47 -49.01 3.03
N LYS A 161 -19.64 -48.48 2.63
CA LYS A 161 -20.82 -48.38 3.49
C LYS A 161 -21.35 -49.75 3.91
N ALA A 162 -21.43 -50.70 2.98
CA ALA A 162 -21.86 -52.06 3.27
C ALA A 162 -20.90 -52.76 4.26
N ILE A 163 -19.59 -52.62 4.04
CA ILE A 163 -18.56 -53.18 4.93
C ILE A 163 -18.64 -52.55 6.34
N ALA A 164 -18.81 -51.23 6.42
CA ALA A 164 -18.95 -50.53 7.70
C ALA A 164 -20.19 -51.00 8.48
N LEU A 165 -21.35 -51.18 7.82
CA LEU A 165 -22.57 -51.69 8.44
C LEU A 165 -22.42 -53.16 8.89
N ALA A 166 -21.82 -54.01 8.05
CA ALA A 166 -21.55 -55.40 8.40
C ALA A 166 -20.64 -55.49 9.65
N SER A 167 -19.61 -54.65 9.75
CA SER A 167 -18.72 -54.59 10.91
C SER A 167 -19.42 -54.16 12.21
N ARG A 168 -20.44 -53.30 12.13
CA ARG A 168 -21.27 -52.92 13.28
C ARG A 168 -22.19 -54.05 13.71
N ALA A 169 -22.78 -54.76 12.74
CA ALA A 169 -23.65 -55.89 13.02
C ALA A 169 -22.89 -57.01 13.76
N THR A 170 -21.71 -57.38 13.29
CA THR A 170 -20.88 -58.43 13.93
C THR A 170 -20.43 -58.05 15.34
N LYS A 171 -19.99 -56.81 15.57
CA LYS A 171 -19.65 -56.32 16.93
C LYS A 171 -20.84 -56.38 17.88
N SER A 172 -22.03 -55.99 17.44
CA SER A 172 -23.25 -56.04 18.25
C SER A 172 -23.70 -57.47 18.60
N LEU A 173 -23.41 -58.43 17.72
CA LEU A 173 -23.73 -59.84 17.93
C LEU A 173 -22.74 -60.49 18.91
N HIS A 174 -21.46 -60.12 18.86
CA HIS A 174 -20.47 -60.59 19.83
C HIS A 174 -20.67 -59.98 21.23
N ALA A 175 -21.03 -58.70 21.34
CA ALA A 175 -21.33 -58.08 22.63
C ALA A 175 -22.52 -58.73 23.34
N ARG A 176 -23.50 -59.26 22.59
CA ARG A 176 -24.67 -59.99 23.13
C ARG A 176 -24.38 -61.46 23.48
N LYS A 177 -23.27 -62.03 23.02
CA LYS A 177 -22.84 -63.40 23.37
C LYS A 177 -21.98 -63.48 24.64
N LEU A 178 -21.52 -62.33 25.15
CA LEU A 178 -20.67 -62.21 26.34
C LEU A 178 -21.42 -61.59 27.55
N SER A 179 -22.73 -61.40 27.42
CA SER A 179 -23.69 -61.03 28.48
C SER A 179 -24.60 -62.22 28.75
#